data_AF-A0A838PH32-F1
#
_entry.id   AF-A0A838PH32-F1
#
_cell.length_a   1.000
_cell.length_b   1.000
_cell.length_c   1.000
_cell.angle_alpha   90.00
_cell.angle_beta   90.00
_cell.angle_gamma   90.00
#
_symmetry.space_group_name_H-M   'P 1'
#
loop_
_entity.id
_entity.type
_entity.pdbx_description
1 polymer ?
#
loop_
_entity_poly.entity_id
_entity_poly.type
_entity_poly.pdbx_seq_one_letter_code
_entity_poly.pdbx_strand_id
1 'polypeptide(L)'
;MSQGKKSRELNLSDFPSGTVTEYSTLVCLACIFELFTSQLGLAPRTAYSEIKRYAPSIEELTAPRAVRPFFDSEEKHPHCPHCNAAKRWHARLDTLRIEGGKSTDAARRALAKSLPTKDTQFQFIETKSDRRTLFFNWLDTQRSHLDLDDDSWLIPATRAFLERLEPKNNWSEVFADLRAVRRSQRLEEGWERAGSRLFLSPSIYSEVLIVQYLISRSQTHAGHTFEGRITLVELIRRLRYSHYLGANEITESDQFEILERLVEKVSGGSARTKLYYVVDRRDFLGKVKSVYSLYAT
;
A
#
# COMPACT_ATOMS: atom_id res chain seq x y z
N MET A 1 -6.34 -4.16 -18.97
CA MET A 1 -7.38 -5.21 -19.05
C MET A 1 -7.70 -5.66 -17.64
N SER A 2 -8.96 -5.53 -17.21
CA SER A 2 -9.40 -5.79 -15.84
C SER A 2 -9.54 -7.31 -15.60
N GLN A 3 -8.59 -7.89 -14.85
CA GLN A 3 -8.76 -9.24 -14.33
C GLN A 3 -9.90 -9.26 -13.31
N GLY A 4 -10.78 -10.25 -13.46
CA GLY A 4 -12.01 -10.40 -12.67
C GLY A 4 -11.73 -10.34 -11.17
N LYS A 5 -12.17 -9.23 -10.56
CA LYS A 5 -12.37 -9.12 -9.12
C LYS A 5 -13.37 -10.20 -8.71
N LYS A 6 -12.87 -11.36 -8.25
CA LYS A 6 -13.70 -12.23 -7.40
C LYS A 6 -14.25 -11.34 -6.29
N SER A 7 -15.57 -11.32 -6.17
CA SER A 7 -16.32 -10.55 -5.17
C SER A 7 -15.60 -10.60 -3.82
N ARG A 8 -15.12 -9.43 -3.39
CA ARG A 8 -14.42 -9.23 -2.11
C ARG A 8 -15.44 -9.44 -0.98
N GLU A 9 -15.24 -10.43 -0.13
CA GLU A 9 -16.12 -10.66 1.04
C GLU A 9 -15.85 -9.70 2.21
N LEU A 10 -14.70 -9.00 2.21
CA LEU A 10 -14.37 -8.02 3.24
C LEU A 10 -14.87 -6.63 2.81
N ASN A 11 -15.81 -6.06 3.56
CA ASN A 11 -16.27 -4.71 3.31
C ASN A 11 -15.23 -3.69 3.80
N LEU A 12 -14.65 -2.92 2.87
CA LEU A 12 -13.67 -1.88 3.14
C LEU A 12 -14.22 -0.47 2.85
N SER A 13 -15.52 -0.32 2.61
CA SER A 13 -16.16 0.96 2.24
C SER A 13 -15.92 2.07 3.25
N ASP A 14 -15.80 1.70 4.52
CA ASP A 14 -15.74 2.64 5.64
C ASP A 14 -14.30 3.11 5.91
N PHE A 15 -13.31 2.53 5.22
CA PHE A 15 -11.94 2.97 5.31
C PHE A 15 -11.67 4.09 4.30
N PRO A 16 -10.99 5.16 4.72
CA PRO A 16 -10.54 6.16 3.77
C PRO A 16 -9.63 5.60 2.69
N SER A 17 -9.77 6.16 1.49
CA SER A 17 -8.94 5.78 0.36
C SER A 17 -7.45 6.05 0.67
N GLY A 18 -6.57 5.14 0.28
CA GLY A 18 -5.14 5.22 0.55
C GLY A 18 -4.69 4.82 1.97
N THR A 19 -5.61 4.56 2.91
CA THR A 19 -5.25 4.08 4.27
C THR A 19 -5.17 2.56 4.38
N VAL A 20 -5.65 1.86 3.36
CA VAL A 20 -5.63 0.40 3.26
C VAL A 20 -4.76 0.00 2.07
N THR A 21 -3.88 -0.97 2.31
CA THR A 21 -3.05 -1.60 1.27
C THR A 21 -3.32 -3.08 1.28
N GLU A 22 -3.51 -3.67 0.10
CA GLU A 22 -3.79 -5.09 -0.07
C GLU A 22 -2.55 -5.79 -0.61
N TYR A 23 -2.20 -6.92 -0.02
CA TYR A 23 -1.17 -7.83 -0.49
C TYR A 23 -1.81 -9.18 -0.79
N SER A 24 -1.30 -9.89 -1.79
CA SER A 24 -1.68 -11.26 -2.06
C SER A 24 -0.41 -12.08 -2.26
N THR A 25 -0.26 -13.13 -1.47
CA THR A 25 0.92 -14.00 -1.49
C THR A 25 0.45 -15.44 -1.59
N LEU A 26 1.13 -16.23 -2.42
CA LEU A 26 0.86 -17.65 -2.57
C LEU A 26 1.85 -18.45 -1.74
N VAL A 27 1.38 -19.59 -1.23
CA VAL A 27 2.18 -20.53 -0.46
C VAL A 27 2.04 -21.94 -1.02
N CYS A 28 3.16 -22.62 -1.21
CA CYS A 28 3.17 -23.97 -1.73
C CYS A 28 3.06 -25.00 -0.59
N LEU A 29 1.90 -25.64 -0.47
CA LEU A 29 1.66 -26.68 0.54
C LEU A 29 2.54 -27.91 0.33
N ALA A 30 2.93 -28.25 -0.91
CA ALA A 30 3.84 -29.37 -1.14
C ALA A 30 5.21 -29.14 -0.49
N CYS A 31 5.79 -27.95 -0.66
CA CYS A 31 7.03 -27.57 0.03
C CYS A 31 6.91 -27.63 1.55
N ILE A 32 5.76 -27.18 2.08
CA ILE A 32 5.51 -27.19 3.52
C ILE A 32 5.40 -28.64 4.02
N PHE A 33 4.56 -29.47 3.39
CA PHE A 33 4.42 -30.86 3.80
C PHE A 33 5.75 -31.61 3.72
N GLU A 34 6.52 -31.44 2.64
CA GLU A 34 7.86 -32.03 2.49
C GLU A 34 8.81 -31.60 3.62
N LEU A 35 8.82 -30.32 4.02
CA LEU A 35 9.60 -29.84 5.15
C LEU A 35 9.22 -30.60 6.45
N PHE A 36 7.91 -30.67 6.75
CA PHE A 36 7.46 -31.30 7.99
C PHE A 36 7.58 -32.83 8.00
N THR A 37 7.32 -33.51 6.88
CA THR A 37 7.32 -34.97 6.83
C THR A 37 8.70 -35.55 6.53
N SER A 38 9.43 -34.97 5.58
CA SER A 38 10.70 -35.53 5.10
C SER A 38 11.90 -34.98 5.86
N GLN A 39 11.91 -33.69 6.20
CA GLN A 39 13.05 -33.08 6.89
C GLN A 39 12.91 -33.16 8.41
N LEU A 40 11.71 -32.91 8.94
CA LEU A 40 11.43 -32.97 10.38
C LEU A 40 10.92 -34.34 10.85
N GLY A 41 10.67 -35.28 9.94
CA GLY A 41 10.27 -36.65 10.27
C GLY A 41 8.88 -36.77 10.92
N LEU A 42 8.00 -35.77 10.78
CA LEU A 42 6.68 -35.81 11.39
C LEU A 42 5.72 -36.70 10.60
N ALA A 43 4.88 -37.45 11.31
CA ALA A 43 3.76 -38.15 10.69
C ALA A 43 2.81 -37.15 9.98
N PRO A 44 2.17 -37.51 8.85
CA PRO A 44 1.32 -36.59 8.08
C PRO A 44 0.21 -35.91 8.89
N ARG A 45 -0.38 -36.61 9.87
CA ARG A 45 -1.40 -36.05 10.77
C ARG A 45 -0.85 -34.98 11.72
N THR A 46 0.37 -35.19 12.21
CA THR A 46 1.08 -34.22 13.05
C THR A 46 1.49 -33.01 12.21
N ALA A 47 2.07 -33.24 11.03
CA ALA A 47 2.39 -32.19 10.07
C ALA A 47 1.15 -31.34 9.73
N TYR A 48 0.02 -31.96 9.40
CA TYR A 48 -1.25 -31.24 9.16
C TYR A 48 -1.66 -30.34 10.34
N SER A 49 -1.54 -30.84 11.57
CA SER A 49 -1.91 -30.09 12.77
C SER A 49 -1.01 -28.87 12.98
N GLU A 50 0.30 -29.00 12.73
CA GLU A 50 1.27 -27.89 12.79
C GLU A 50 1.04 -26.87 11.67
N ILE A 51 0.86 -27.33 10.43
CA ILE A 51 0.61 -26.47 9.27
C ILE A 51 -0.68 -25.67 9.46
N LYS A 52 -1.73 -26.28 10.02
CA LYS A 52 -2.99 -25.57 10.33
C LYS A 52 -2.80 -24.46 11.35
N ARG A 53 -1.87 -24.62 12.30
CA ARG A 53 -1.56 -23.64 13.35
C ARG A 53 -0.60 -22.54 12.89
N TYR A 54 0.09 -22.76 11.77
CA TYR A 54 1.06 -21.81 11.24
C TYR A 54 0.44 -20.43 11.01
N ALA A 55 1.07 -19.44 11.62
CA ALA A 55 0.70 -18.04 11.59
C ALA A 55 1.83 -17.29 10.87
N PRO A 56 1.66 -16.95 9.58
CA PRO A 56 2.70 -16.27 8.81
C PRO A 56 3.02 -14.90 9.42
N SER A 57 4.30 -14.54 9.38
CA SER A 57 4.80 -13.22 9.77
C SER A 57 4.52 -12.17 8.69
N ILE A 58 4.58 -10.89 9.06
CA ILE A 58 4.41 -9.80 8.09
C ILE A 58 5.52 -9.79 7.05
N GLU A 59 6.75 -10.13 7.44
CA GLU A 59 7.88 -10.21 6.53
C GLU A 59 7.63 -11.27 5.45
N GLU A 60 7.17 -12.47 5.81
CA GLU A 60 6.82 -13.52 4.86
C GLU A 60 5.69 -13.11 3.90
N LEU A 61 4.73 -12.32 4.38
CA LEU A 61 3.56 -11.90 3.59
C LEU A 61 3.82 -10.71 2.68
N THR A 62 4.75 -9.83 3.04
CA THR A 62 4.92 -8.51 2.40
C THR A 62 6.31 -8.27 1.82
N ALA A 63 7.24 -9.22 1.97
CA ALA A 63 8.58 -9.09 1.43
C ALA A 63 8.57 -8.85 -0.10
N PRO A 64 9.44 -7.95 -0.61
CA PRO A 64 9.57 -7.71 -2.06
C PRO A 64 10.02 -8.95 -2.85
N ARG A 65 10.73 -9.87 -2.19
CA ARG A 65 11.15 -11.15 -2.75
C ARG A 65 10.57 -12.26 -1.91
N ALA A 66 9.70 -13.04 -2.52
CA ALA A 66 9.15 -14.21 -1.87
C ALA A 66 10.25 -15.26 -1.62
N VAL A 67 10.25 -15.82 -0.41
CA VAL A 67 11.17 -16.88 0.01
C VAL A 67 10.38 -18.17 0.15
N ARG A 68 10.99 -19.32 -0.18
CA ARG A 68 10.36 -20.65 0.00
C ARG A 68 9.75 -20.74 1.41
N PRO A 69 8.48 -21.13 1.58
CA PRO A 69 7.56 -21.73 0.59
C PRO A 69 6.66 -20.76 -0.19
N PHE A 70 6.87 -19.45 -0.07
CA PHE A 70 6.04 -18.40 -0.68
C PHE A 70 6.48 -18.04 -2.11
N PHE A 71 5.55 -17.47 -2.89
CA PHE A 71 5.76 -16.91 -4.23
C PHE A 71 4.65 -15.91 -4.62
N ASP A 72 4.88 -15.12 -5.66
CA ASP A 72 4.17 -13.87 -5.95
C ASP A 72 2.98 -14.00 -6.93
N SER A 73 2.98 -14.97 -7.85
CA SER A 73 1.90 -15.09 -8.85
C SER A 73 1.75 -16.49 -9.45
N GLU A 74 0.51 -16.99 -9.55
CA GLU A 74 0.18 -18.21 -10.29
C GLU A 74 0.25 -18.06 -11.82
N GLU A 75 0.20 -16.82 -12.32
CA GLU A 75 0.26 -16.53 -13.76
C GLU A 75 1.70 -16.56 -14.24
N LYS A 76 2.62 -15.96 -13.46
CA LYS A 76 4.06 -16.08 -13.71
C LYS A 76 4.57 -17.49 -13.46
N HIS A 77 3.97 -18.19 -12.48
CA HIS A 77 4.41 -19.49 -12.02
C HIS A 77 3.24 -20.49 -12.02
N PRO A 78 2.95 -21.16 -13.16
CA PRO A 78 1.92 -22.19 -13.21
C PRO A 78 2.24 -23.41 -12.33
N HIS A 79 3.52 -23.59 -12.00
CA HIS A 79 4.04 -24.55 -11.04
C HIS A 79 4.82 -23.81 -9.94
N CYS A 80 4.92 -24.43 -8.76
CA CYS A 80 5.73 -23.88 -7.67
C CYS A 80 7.18 -23.69 -8.14
N PRO A 81 7.77 -22.49 -8.00
CA PRO A 81 9.14 -22.24 -8.44
C PRO A 81 10.20 -23.02 -7.63
N HIS A 82 9.83 -23.54 -6.46
CA HIS A 82 10.75 -24.22 -5.55
C HIS A 82 10.75 -25.75 -5.66
N CYS A 83 9.59 -26.36 -5.91
CA CYS A 83 9.44 -27.83 -5.98
C CYS A 83 8.68 -28.33 -7.20
N ASN A 84 8.34 -27.45 -8.15
CA ASN A 84 7.59 -27.75 -9.37
C ASN A 84 6.16 -28.31 -9.15
N ALA A 85 5.62 -28.22 -7.93
CA ALA A 85 4.26 -28.68 -7.61
C ALA A 85 3.18 -27.89 -8.37
N ALA A 86 2.17 -28.59 -8.88
CA ALA A 86 1.05 -28.00 -9.60
C ALA A 86 0.14 -27.13 -8.72
N LYS A 87 -0.68 -26.27 -9.37
CA LYS A 87 -1.59 -25.30 -8.74
C LYS A 87 -2.51 -25.85 -7.64
N ARG A 88 -2.85 -27.13 -7.67
CA ARG A 88 -3.67 -27.76 -6.61
C ARG A 88 -3.03 -27.63 -5.21
N TRP A 89 -1.70 -27.52 -5.15
CA TRP A 89 -0.92 -27.36 -3.92
C TRP A 89 -0.73 -25.92 -3.49
N HIS A 90 -1.18 -24.97 -4.29
CA HIS A 90 -1.02 -23.54 -4.01
C HIS A 90 -2.21 -23.08 -3.19
N ALA A 91 -1.90 -22.36 -2.11
CA ALA A 91 -2.86 -21.68 -1.27
C ALA A 91 -2.57 -20.19 -1.29
N ARG A 92 -3.62 -19.37 -1.28
CA ARG A 92 -3.54 -17.92 -1.27
C ARG A 92 -3.72 -17.39 0.15
N LEU A 93 -2.94 -16.38 0.48
CA LEU A 93 -3.04 -15.59 1.69
C LEU A 93 -3.23 -14.12 1.28
N ASP A 94 -4.47 -13.65 1.38
CA ASP A 94 -4.80 -12.25 1.14
C ASP A 94 -4.61 -11.46 2.44
N THR A 95 -3.81 -10.40 2.40
CA THR A 95 -3.43 -9.61 3.57
C THR A 95 -3.83 -8.15 3.39
N LEU A 96 -4.61 -7.63 4.33
CA LEU A 96 -4.97 -6.22 4.40
C LEU A 96 -4.09 -5.52 5.43
N ARG A 97 -3.38 -4.47 5.02
CA ARG A 97 -2.68 -3.56 5.91
C ARG A 97 -3.48 -2.28 6.06
N ILE A 98 -3.81 -1.92 7.29
CA ILE A 98 -4.55 -0.71 7.65
C ILE A 98 -3.61 0.20 8.46
N GLU A 99 -3.43 1.43 7.99
CA GLU A 99 -2.71 2.47 8.73
C GLU A 99 -3.55 2.92 9.94
N GLY A 100 -2.96 2.89 11.14
CA GLY A 100 -3.62 3.30 12.37
C GLY A 100 -3.72 4.80 12.50
N GLY A 101 -4.94 5.30 12.72
CA GLY A 101 -5.19 6.73 12.91
C GLY A 101 -6.60 7.00 13.43
N LYS A 102 -6.88 8.27 13.76
CA LYS A 102 -8.23 8.68 14.22
C LYS A 102 -9.30 8.39 13.16
N SER A 103 -8.96 8.49 11.87
CA SER A 103 -9.87 8.24 10.75
C SER A 103 -10.13 6.76 10.49
N THR A 104 -9.27 5.85 10.93
CA THR A 104 -9.38 4.40 10.64
C THR A 104 -9.80 3.57 11.86
N ASP A 105 -9.72 4.08 13.09
CA ASP A 105 -9.94 3.27 14.30
C ASP A 105 -11.38 2.73 14.41
N ALA A 106 -12.39 3.55 14.11
CA ALA A 106 -13.79 3.11 14.16
C ALA A 106 -14.08 2.00 13.13
N ALA A 107 -13.69 2.23 11.86
CA ALA A 107 -13.85 1.26 10.78
C ALA A 107 -13.07 -0.03 11.06
N ARG A 108 -11.84 0.07 11.58
CA ARG A 108 -11.02 -1.09 11.97
C ARG A 108 -11.69 -1.92 13.07
N ARG A 109 -12.23 -1.28 14.12
CA ARG A 109 -12.95 -1.99 15.19
C ARG A 109 -14.23 -2.65 14.67
N ALA A 110 -14.96 -1.98 13.77
CA ALA A 110 -16.14 -2.54 13.13
C ALA A 110 -15.78 -3.77 12.29
N LEU A 111 -14.74 -3.67 11.46
CA LEU A 111 -14.21 -4.79 10.68
C LEU A 111 -13.84 -5.97 11.59
N ALA A 112 -13.03 -5.74 12.62
CA ALA A 112 -12.60 -6.79 13.54
C ALA A 112 -13.77 -7.49 14.25
N LYS A 113 -14.85 -6.77 14.55
CA LYS A 113 -16.08 -7.34 15.13
C LYS A 113 -16.93 -8.11 14.12
N SER A 114 -16.92 -7.69 12.85
CA SER A 114 -17.68 -8.34 11.78
C SER A 114 -17.10 -9.68 11.35
N LEU A 115 -15.80 -9.90 11.59
CA LEU A 115 -15.10 -11.09 11.14
C LEU A 115 -15.31 -12.29 12.07
N PRO A 116 -15.57 -13.48 11.53
CA PRO A 116 -15.73 -14.68 12.34
C PRO A 116 -14.41 -15.03 13.04
N THR A 117 -14.49 -15.26 14.35
CA THR A 117 -13.36 -15.74 15.18
C THR A 117 -13.19 -17.26 15.13
N LYS A 118 -14.16 -17.97 14.55
CA LYS A 118 -14.16 -19.43 14.45
C LYS A 118 -13.00 -19.91 13.56
N ASP A 119 -12.37 -21.00 13.98
CA ASP A 119 -11.33 -21.72 13.22
C ASP A 119 -10.10 -20.89 12.81
N THR A 120 -9.86 -19.74 13.48
CA THR A 120 -8.73 -18.82 13.20
C THR A 120 -8.61 -18.44 11.71
N GLN A 121 -9.76 -18.29 11.04
CA GLN A 121 -9.86 -17.92 9.63
C GLN A 121 -9.22 -16.57 9.32
N PHE A 122 -9.26 -15.64 10.28
CA PHE A 122 -8.63 -14.35 10.20
C PHE A 122 -7.58 -14.22 11.29
N GLN A 123 -6.38 -13.79 10.91
CA GLN A 123 -5.30 -13.47 11.85
C GLN A 123 -5.09 -11.96 11.88
N PHE A 124 -5.07 -11.40 13.09
CA PHE A 124 -4.80 -9.99 13.31
C PHE A 124 -3.39 -9.81 13.85
N ILE A 125 -2.59 -8.95 13.22
CA ILE A 125 -1.21 -8.66 13.64
C ILE A 125 -1.07 -7.14 13.78
N GLU A 126 -0.56 -6.69 14.93
CA GLU A 126 -0.23 -5.28 15.17
C GLU A 126 1.29 -5.09 15.11
N THR A 127 1.74 -4.11 14.33
CA THR A 127 3.15 -3.70 14.30
C THR A 127 3.27 -2.19 14.42
N LYS A 128 4.48 -1.70 14.70
CA LYS A 128 4.79 -0.27 14.75
C LYS A 128 5.70 0.06 13.58
N SER A 129 5.44 1.19 12.95
CA SER A 129 6.30 1.80 11.93
C SER A 129 6.36 3.31 12.20
N ASP A 130 7.22 4.03 11.51
CA ASP A 130 7.25 5.50 11.50
C ASP A 130 6.55 6.03 10.24
N ARG A 131 6.01 7.25 10.30
CA ARG A 131 5.24 7.81 9.18
C ARG A 131 6.09 8.05 7.93
N ARG A 132 7.39 8.34 8.10
CA ARG A 132 8.33 8.48 6.97
C ARG A 132 8.46 7.18 6.19
N THR A 133 8.67 6.05 6.87
CA THR A 133 8.67 4.72 6.24
C THR A 133 7.36 4.42 5.53
N LEU A 134 6.21 4.73 6.16
CA LEU A 134 4.90 4.53 5.52
C LEU A 134 4.70 5.38 4.28
N PHE A 135 5.15 6.64 4.32
CA PHE A 135 5.09 7.54 3.19
C PHE A 135 5.93 7.02 2.01
N PHE A 136 7.15 6.53 2.24
CA PHE A 136 7.97 5.94 1.17
C PHE A 136 7.36 4.65 0.61
N ASN A 137 6.86 3.76 1.46
CA ASN A 137 6.14 2.57 1.00
C ASN A 137 4.91 2.92 0.16
N TRP A 138 4.20 4.00 0.54
CA TRP A 138 3.08 4.51 -0.23
C TRP A 138 3.53 5.07 -1.58
N LEU A 139 4.61 5.86 -1.64
CA LEU A 139 5.19 6.34 -2.90
C LEU A 139 5.57 5.18 -3.83
N ASP A 140 6.19 4.13 -3.31
CA ASP A 140 6.55 2.95 -4.10
C ASP A 140 5.32 2.18 -4.62
N THR A 141 4.26 2.11 -3.81
CA THR A 141 2.97 1.55 -4.24
C THR A 141 2.34 2.39 -5.34
N GLN A 142 2.39 3.72 -5.25
CA GLN A 142 1.89 4.57 -6.33
C GLN A 142 2.69 4.36 -7.62
N ARG A 143 4.02 4.29 -7.53
CA ARG A 143 4.91 4.07 -8.69
C ARG A 143 4.62 2.76 -9.42
N SER A 144 4.27 1.68 -8.72
CA SER A 144 3.97 0.40 -9.37
C SER A 144 2.61 0.37 -10.09
N HIS A 145 1.72 1.30 -9.77
CA HIS A 145 0.38 1.39 -10.35
C HIS A 145 0.22 2.47 -11.42
N LEU A 146 1.19 3.37 -11.55
CA LEU A 146 1.15 4.49 -12.47
C LEU A 146 2.06 4.23 -13.68
N ASP A 147 1.56 4.57 -14.86
CA ASP A 147 2.39 4.69 -16.06
C ASP A 147 3.09 6.06 -16.01
N LEU A 148 4.40 6.06 -15.82
CA LEU A 148 5.19 7.28 -15.69
C LEU A 148 5.72 7.81 -17.03
N ASP A 149 5.40 7.14 -18.14
CA ASP A 149 5.87 7.51 -19.48
C ASP A 149 5.02 8.61 -20.14
N ASP A 150 3.81 8.88 -19.63
CA ASP A 150 2.94 9.98 -20.06
C ASP A 150 2.58 10.95 -18.92
N ASP A 151 1.97 12.10 -19.21
CA ASP A 151 1.63 13.09 -18.18
C ASP A 151 0.30 12.75 -17.44
N SER A 152 -0.39 11.70 -17.85
CA SER A 152 -1.73 11.37 -17.35
C SER A 152 -1.73 10.91 -15.89
N TRP A 153 -0.60 10.37 -15.39
CA TRP A 153 -0.45 9.92 -14.00
C TRP A 153 -0.48 11.06 -12.98
N LEU A 154 -0.25 12.32 -13.39
CA LEU A 154 -0.18 13.46 -12.48
C LEU A 154 -1.50 13.65 -11.71
N ILE A 155 -2.64 13.50 -12.38
CA ILE A 155 -3.98 13.64 -11.77
C ILE A 155 -4.28 12.49 -10.78
N PRO A 156 -4.12 11.21 -11.15
CA PRO A 156 -4.22 10.09 -10.22
C PRO A 156 -3.29 10.20 -9.01
N ALA A 157 -2.04 10.64 -9.19
CA ALA A 157 -1.11 10.83 -8.08
C ALA A 157 -1.57 11.94 -7.12
N THR A 158 -2.06 13.06 -7.66
CA THR A 158 -2.65 14.13 -6.84
C THR A 158 -3.87 13.64 -6.07
N ARG A 159 -4.75 12.88 -6.73
CA ARG A 159 -5.91 12.28 -6.07
C ARG A 159 -5.48 11.40 -4.89
N ALA A 160 -4.54 10.49 -5.12
CA ALA A 160 -4.06 9.58 -4.08
C ALA A 160 -3.43 10.33 -2.90
N PHE A 161 -2.72 11.44 -3.15
CA PHE A 161 -2.18 12.29 -2.10
C PHE A 161 -3.29 12.99 -1.29
N LEU A 162 -4.28 13.56 -1.97
CA LEU A 162 -5.40 14.25 -1.32
C LEU A 162 -6.30 13.30 -0.52
N GLU A 163 -6.49 12.07 -0.99
CA GLU A 163 -7.15 10.99 -0.25
C GLU A 163 -6.45 10.68 1.07
N ARG A 164 -5.11 10.76 1.11
CA ARG A 164 -4.32 10.61 2.33
C ARG A 164 -4.42 11.83 3.25
N LEU A 165 -4.37 13.04 2.67
CA LEU A 165 -4.38 14.30 3.42
C LEU A 165 -5.75 14.57 4.08
N GLU A 166 -6.83 14.42 3.31
CA GLU A 166 -8.20 14.68 3.75
C GLU A 166 -9.09 13.44 3.51
N PRO A 167 -8.92 12.38 4.31
CA PRO A 167 -9.56 11.08 4.11
C PRO A 167 -11.10 11.09 4.17
N LYS A 168 -11.69 12.16 4.71
CA LYS A 168 -13.15 12.28 4.89
C LYS A 168 -13.88 12.73 3.63
N ASN A 169 -13.16 13.27 2.65
CA ASN A 169 -13.75 13.80 1.43
C ASN A 169 -13.99 12.69 0.40
N ASN A 170 -15.08 12.79 -0.35
CA ASN A 170 -15.36 11.89 -1.46
C ASN A 170 -14.54 12.26 -2.70
N TRP A 171 -13.25 11.96 -2.67
CA TRP A 171 -12.34 12.31 -3.76
C TRP A 171 -12.68 11.65 -5.10
N SER A 172 -13.36 10.50 -5.10
CA SER A 172 -13.88 9.88 -6.32
C SER A 172 -14.85 10.81 -7.06
N GLU A 173 -15.77 11.42 -6.31
CA GLU A 173 -16.73 12.37 -6.86
C GLU A 173 -16.03 13.67 -7.27
N VAL A 174 -15.13 14.20 -6.45
CA VAL A 174 -14.38 15.44 -6.74
C VAL A 174 -13.51 15.31 -8.00
N PHE A 175 -12.93 14.14 -8.25
CA PHE A 175 -12.10 13.88 -9.42
C PHE A 175 -12.87 13.33 -10.63
N ALA A 176 -14.18 13.05 -10.50
CA ALA A 176 -14.99 12.62 -11.64
C ALA A 176 -14.94 13.68 -12.76
N ASP A 177 -14.60 13.29 -13.99
CA ASP A 177 -14.46 14.19 -15.16
C ASP A 177 -13.47 15.35 -14.99
N LEU A 178 -12.54 15.23 -14.04
CA LEU A 178 -11.52 16.25 -13.81
C LEU A 178 -10.49 16.25 -14.94
N ARG A 179 -10.22 17.44 -15.52
CA ARG A 179 -9.24 17.60 -16.61
C ARG A 179 -7.96 18.29 -16.17
N ALA A 180 -8.00 19.07 -15.10
CA ALA A 180 -6.84 19.80 -14.63
C ALA A 180 -6.91 20.10 -13.13
N VAL A 181 -5.73 20.08 -12.50
CA VAL A 181 -5.50 20.62 -11.17
C VAL A 181 -4.68 21.90 -11.31
N ARG A 182 -5.03 22.95 -10.58
CA ARG A 182 -4.38 24.27 -10.65
C ARG A 182 -4.15 24.82 -9.25
N ARG A 183 -3.12 25.66 -9.14
CA ARG A 183 -2.95 26.52 -7.97
C ARG A 183 -4.03 27.60 -7.96
N SER A 184 -4.67 27.78 -6.81
CA SER A 184 -5.53 28.92 -6.52
C SER A 184 -4.71 30.10 -6.02
N GLN A 185 -5.05 31.31 -6.45
CA GLN A 185 -4.50 32.55 -5.89
C GLN A 185 -5.39 33.16 -4.81
N ARG A 186 -6.64 32.69 -4.69
CA ARG A 186 -7.65 33.25 -3.76
C ARG A 186 -7.94 32.36 -2.56
N LEU A 187 -7.62 31.07 -2.64
CA LEU A 187 -7.82 30.16 -1.51
C LEU A 187 -6.60 30.24 -0.61
N GLU A 188 -6.83 30.61 0.65
CA GLU A 188 -5.80 30.52 1.70
C GLU A 188 -5.58 29.06 2.10
N GLU A 189 -6.67 28.30 2.27
CA GLU A 189 -6.66 26.90 2.69
C GLU A 189 -7.61 26.04 1.85
N GLY A 190 -7.40 24.72 1.91
CA GLY A 190 -8.27 23.73 1.27
C GLY A 190 -8.25 23.75 -0.26
N TRP A 191 -9.40 23.44 -0.85
CA TRP A 191 -9.57 23.29 -2.29
C TRP A 191 -10.97 23.70 -2.73
N GLU A 192 -11.12 23.99 -4.01
CA GLU A 192 -12.41 24.28 -4.63
C GLU A 192 -12.48 23.65 -6.02
N ARG A 193 -13.62 23.03 -6.34
CA ARG A 193 -13.89 22.52 -7.67
C ARG A 193 -14.75 23.52 -8.45
N ALA A 194 -14.29 23.87 -9.65
CA ALA A 194 -15.07 24.65 -10.61
C ALA A 194 -15.11 23.93 -11.97
N GLY A 195 -16.24 23.28 -12.26
CA GLY A 195 -16.43 22.47 -13.47
C GLY A 195 -15.43 21.31 -13.55
N SER A 196 -14.64 21.28 -14.62
CA SER A 196 -13.61 20.26 -14.88
C SER A 196 -12.23 20.62 -14.31
N ARG A 197 -12.15 21.59 -13.39
CA ARG A 197 -10.90 22.06 -12.79
C ARG A 197 -10.97 22.01 -11.27
N LEU A 198 -9.88 21.59 -10.64
CA LEU A 198 -9.68 21.57 -9.20
C LEU A 198 -8.64 22.62 -8.84
N PHE A 199 -9.02 23.56 -8.00
CA PHE A 199 -8.16 24.62 -7.50
C PHE A 199 -7.71 24.27 -6.09
N LEU A 200 -6.41 24.16 -5.87
CA LEU A 200 -5.82 23.86 -4.56
C LEU A 200 -5.25 25.15 -3.96
N SER A 201 -5.31 25.30 -2.63
CA SER A 201 -4.59 26.37 -1.95
C SER A 201 -3.08 26.30 -2.26
N PRO A 202 -2.34 27.42 -2.17
CA PRO A 202 -0.91 27.45 -2.42
C PRO A 202 -0.13 26.39 -1.62
N SER A 203 -0.52 26.15 -0.36
CA SER A 203 0.13 25.17 0.50
C SER A 203 -0.04 23.74 -0.03
N ILE A 204 -1.29 23.34 -0.30
CA ILE A 204 -1.60 21.99 -0.79
C ILE A 204 -1.01 21.76 -2.19
N TYR A 205 -1.08 22.76 -3.07
CA TYR A 205 -0.49 22.67 -4.41
C TYR A 205 1.03 22.44 -4.34
N SER A 206 1.73 23.14 -3.46
CA SER A 206 3.17 22.94 -3.22
C SER A 206 3.48 21.52 -2.74
N GLU A 207 2.67 20.95 -1.84
CA GLU A 207 2.83 19.57 -1.37
C GLU A 207 2.59 18.55 -2.49
N VAL A 208 1.60 18.80 -3.36
CA VAL A 208 1.36 17.97 -4.54
C VAL A 208 2.59 17.97 -5.47
N LEU A 209 3.22 19.13 -5.71
CA LEU A 209 4.43 19.19 -6.53
C LEU A 209 5.58 18.39 -5.92
N ILE A 210 5.77 18.46 -4.60
CA ILE A 210 6.77 17.67 -3.87
C ILE A 210 6.50 16.17 -4.07
N VAL A 211 5.25 15.74 -3.91
CA VAL A 211 4.87 14.33 -4.06
C VAL A 211 5.07 13.85 -5.49
N GLN A 212 4.65 14.61 -6.51
CA GLN A 212 4.87 14.27 -7.92
C GLN A 212 6.38 14.19 -8.24
N TYR A 213 7.16 15.15 -7.73
CA TYR A 213 8.62 15.14 -7.87
C TYR A 213 9.25 13.88 -7.25
N LEU A 214 8.75 13.44 -6.10
CA LEU A 214 9.21 12.21 -5.45
C LEU A 214 8.78 10.96 -6.23
N ILE A 215 7.53 10.87 -6.69
CA ILE A 215 7.02 9.70 -7.44
C ILE A 215 7.83 9.48 -8.72
N SER A 216 8.10 10.54 -9.49
CA SER A 216 8.75 10.50 -10.80
C SER A 216 10.24 10.14 -10.81
N ARG A 217 10.81 9.65 -9.69
CA ARG A 217 12.23 9.27 -9.56
C ARG A 217 13.17 10.38 -10.05
N SER A 218 12.98 11.58 -9.52
CA SER A 218 13.74 12.80 -9.86
C SER A 218 15.26 12.69 -9.85
N GLN A 219 15.81 11.66 -9.20
CA GLN A 219 17.24 11.34 -9.12
C GLN A 219 17.87 10.96 -10.48
N THR A 220 17.07 10.60 -11.49
CA THR A 220 17.57 10.16 -12.80
C THR A 220 17.43 11.21 -13.90
N HIS A 221 16.29 11.93 -13.98
CA HIS A 221 15.99 12.84 -15.11
C HIS A 221 15.23 14.13 -14.75
N ALA A 222 15.41 14.64 -13.52
CA ALA A 222 14.56 15.70 -12.95
C ALA A 222 13.11 15.22 -12.71
N GLY A 223 12.41 15.79 -11.73
CA GLY A 223 11.07 15.33 -11.37
C GLY A 223 10.01 15.88 -12.31
N HIS A 224 9.11 15.02 -12.77
CA HIS A 224 7.98 15.41 -13.60
C HIS A 224 6.77 15.77 -12.72
N THR A 225 6.17 16.94 -12.97
CA THR A 225 5.11 17.55 -12.15
C THR A 225 4.12 18.30 -13.04
N PHE A 226 3.03 18.85 -12.47
CA PHE A 226 2.13 19.76 -13.20
C PHE A 226 2.81 21.00 -13.79
N GLU A 227 3.99 21.34 -13.27
CA GLU A 227 4.80 22.47 -13.71
C GLU A 227 5.85 22.08 -14.76
N GLY A 228 5.76 20.85 -15.28
CA GLY A 228 6.71 20.25 -16.19
C GLY A 228 7.83 19.49 -15.47
N ARG A 229 8.91 19.21 -16.20
CA ARG A 229 10.12 18.59 -15.66
C ARG A 229 10.95 19.64 -14.92
N ILE A 230 11.09 19.48 -13.61
CA ILE A 230 11.80 20.42 -12.73
C ILE A 230 12.91 19.70 -11.96
N THR A 231 14.07 20.34 -11.87
CA THR A 231 15.19 19.88 -11.02
C THR A 231 14.89 20.17 -9.55
N LEU A 232 15.68 19.62 -8.62
CA LEU A 232 15.56 19.94 -7.20
C LEU A 232 15.68 21.45 -6.95
N VAL A 233 16.67 22.10 -7.58
CA VAL A 233 16.91 23.54 -7.47
C VAL A 233 15.69 24.33 -7.93
N GLU A 234 15.06 23.92 -9.04
CA GLU A 234 13.88 24.60 -9.58
C GLU A 234 12.65 24.39 -8.69
N LEU A 235 12.46 23.18 -8.15
CA LEU A 235 11.43 22.91 -7.14
C LEU A 235 11.61 23.83 -5.92
N ILE A 236 12.81 23.89 -5.35
CA ILE A 236 13.11 24.73 -4.18
C ILE A 236 12.86 26.20 -4.48
N ARG A 237 13.29 26.70 -5.64
CA ARG A 237 13.06 28.09 -6.06
C ARG A 237 11.57 28.41 -6.11
N ARG A 238 10.75 27.51 -6.66
CA ARG A 238 9.29 27.67 -6.74
C ARG A 238 8.63 27.63 -5.36
N LEU A 239 9.04 26.71 -4.50
CA LEU A 239 8.55 26.63 -3.12
C LEU A 239 8.88 27.91 -2.34
N ARG A 240 10.07 28.49 -2.55
CA ARG A 240 10.45 29.77 -1.97
C ARG A 240 9.59 30.92 -2.49
N TYR A 241 9.37 30.99 -3.80
CA TYR A 241 8.51 32.01 -4.42
C TYR A 241 7.04 31.91 -3.96
N SER A 242 6.55 30.70 -3.72
CA SER A 242 5.22 30.47 -3.17
C SER A 242 5.08 30.77 -1.67
N HIS A 243 6.16 31.21 -1.00
CA HIS A 243 6.28 31.35 0.45
C HIS A 243 6.11 30.05 1.26
N TYR A 244 6.04 28.88 0.60
CA TYR A 244 5.85 27.59 1.27
C TYR A 244 6.98 27.26 2.26
N LEU A 245 8.24 27.50 1.88
CA LEU A 245 9.38 27.22 2.77
C LEU A 245 9.33 28.06 4.04
N GLY A 246 9.06 29.37 3.89
CA GLY A 246 8.95 30.29 5.03
C GLY A 246 7.77 29.95 5.94
N ALA A 247 6.61 29.60 5.37
CA ALA A 247 5.43 29.20 6.13
C ALA A 247 5.61 27.88 6.91
N ASN A 248 6.61 27.07 6.54
CA ASN A 248 6.94 25.81 7.22
C ASN A 248 8.28 25.87 7.96
N GLU A 249 8.83 27.07 8.18
CA GLU A 249 10.07 27.31 8.94
C GLU A 249 11.30 26.58 8.37
N ILE A 250 11.31 26.29 7.07
CA ILE A 250 12.44 25.66 6.37
C ILE A 250 13.39 26.79 5.95
N THR A 251 14.50 26.90 6.68
CA THR A 251 15.46 28.03 6.57
C THR A 251 16.84 27.61 6.09
N GLU A 252 17.04 26.30 5.92
CA GLU A 252 18.29 25.70 5.44
C GLU A 252 18.70 26.28 4.08
N SER A 253 20.01 26.35 3.84
CA SER A 253 20.59 26.87 2.61
C SER A 253 20.97 25.76 1.63
N ASP A 254 21.30 24.57 2.14
CA ASP A 254 21.62 23.41 1.33
C ASP A 254 20.37 22.75 0.75
N GLN A 255 20.44 22.37 -0.53
CA GLN A 255 19.29 21.82 -1.25
C GLN A 255 18.87 20.42 -0.77
N PHE A 256 19.80 19.61 -0.28
CA PHE A 256 19.51 18.27 0.22
C PHE A 256 18.91 18.35 1.62
N GLU A 257 19.42 19.24 2.48
CA GLU A 257 18.80 19.52 3.78
C GLU A 257 17.37 20.03 3.63
N ILE A 258 17.13 20.97 2.68
CA ILE A 258 15.78 21.44 2.35
C ILE A 258 14.91 20.25 1.92
N LEU A 259 15.41 19.36 1.04
CA LEU A 259 14.65 18.18 0.61
C LEU A 259 14.30 17.26 1.79
N GLU A 260 15.23 17.03 2.72
CA GLU A 260 14.97 16.23 3.91
C GLU A 260 13.87 16.85 4.78
N ARG A 261 13.89 18.16 4.99
CA ARG A 261 12.83 18.89 5.71
C ARG A 261 11.49 18.82 5.00
N LEU A 262 11.49 18.95 3.67
CA LEU A 262 10.27 18.80 2.88
C LEU A 262 9.70 17.40 3.03
N VAL A 263 10.52 16.36 2.96
CA VAL A 263 10.12 14.96 3.19
C VAL A 263 9.59 14.76 4.60
N GLU A 264 10.27 15.30 5.62
CA GLU A 264 9.82 15.27 7.02
C GLU A 264 8.42 15.90 7.14
N LYS A 265 8.21 17.05 6.49
CA LYS A 265 6.93 17.76 6.48
C LYS A 265 5.81 16.96 5.81
N VAL A 266 6.00 16.51 4.56
CA VAL A 266 4.93 15.82 3.81
C VAL A 266 4.65 14.41 4.33
N SER A 267 5.64 13.75 4.94
CA SER A 267 5.44 12.45 5.57
C SER A 267 4.80 12.54 6.96
N GLY A 268 4.84 13.71 7.60
CA GLY A 268 4.44 13.88 9.00
C GLY A 268 5.49 13.37 10.01
N GLY A 269 6.75 13.24 9.55
CA GLY A 269 7.96 13.00 10.33
C GLY A 269 8.17 11.58 10.84
N SER A 270 9.06 11.45 11.83
CA SER A 270 9.41 10.18 12.49
C SER A 270 8.40 9.67 13.53
N ALA A 271 7.21 10.29 13.62
CA ALA A 271 6.20 9.90 14.61
C ALA A 271 5.78 8.44 14.41
N ARG A 272 5.72 7.68 15.51
CA ARG A 272 5.32 6.27 15.49
C ARG A 272 3.83 6.13 15.15
N THR A 273 3.54 5.25 14.20
CA THR A 273 2.20 4.88 13.77
C THR A 273 2.02 3.37 13.89
N LYS A 274 0.84 2.96 14.37
CA LYS A 274 0.49 1.54 14.44
C LYS A 274 0.01 1.07 13.07
N LEU A 275 0.39 -0.13 12.68
CA LEU A 275 -0.14 -0.82 11.53
C LEU A 275 -0.92 -2.03 11.99
N TYR A 276 -2.08 -2.22 11.38
CA TYR A 276 -2.95 -3.36 11.64
C TYR A 276 -3.02 -4.22 10.39
N TYR A 277 -2.66 -5.47 10.52
CA TYR A 277 -2.74 -6.44 9.44
C TYR A 277 -3.88 -7.42 9.73
N VAL A 278 -4.67 -7.70 8.70
CA VAL A 278 -5.70 -8.74 8.69
C VAL A 278 -5.32 -9.74 7.60
N VAL A 279 -4.96 -10.95 7.99
CA VAL A 279 -4.61 -12.05 7.07
C VAL A 279 -5.81 -12.97 6.93
N ASP A 280 -6.33 -13.12 5.71
CA ASP A 280 -7.36 -14.10 5.36
C ASP A 280 -6.70 -15.45 5.10
N ARG A 281 -6.95 -16.41 6.00
CA ARG A 281 -6.39 -17.77 5.97
C ARG A 281 -7.39 -18.80 5.44
N ARG A 282 -8.57 -18.39 4.94
CA ARG A 282 -9.63 -19.35 4.59
C ARG A 282 -9.25 -20.27 3.44
N ASP A 283 -8.64 -19.72 2.37
CA ASP A 283 -8.15 -20.53 1.26
C ASP A 283 -7.02 -21.46 1.72
N PHE A 284 -6.07 -20.95 2.49
CA PHE A 284 -5.01 -21.74 3.13
C PHE A 284 -5.55 -22.92 3.95
N LEU A 285 -6.45 -22.66 4.91
CA LEU A 285 -7.02 -23.68 5.76
C LEU A 285 -7.84 -24.72 4.95
N GLY A 286 -8.58 -24.26 3.95
CA GLY A 286 -9.34 -25.13 3.04
C GLY A 286 -8.43 -26.04 2.23
N LYS A 287 -7.38 -25.49 1.63
CA LYS A 287 -6.38 -26.21 0.84
C LYS A 287 -5.58 -27.20 1.69
N VAL A 288 -5.14 -26.82 2.88
CA VAL A 288 -4.44 -27.71 3.82
C VAL A 288 -5.30 -28.94 4.15
N LYS A 289 -6.61 -28.74 4.40
CA LYS A 289 -7.55 -29.84 4.63
C LYS A 289 -7.71 -30.74 3.39
N SER A 290 -7.87 -30.15 2.21
CA SER A 290 -8.00 -30.89 0.95
C SER A 290 -6.73 -31.70 0.64
N VAL A 291 -5.56 -31.12 0.84
CA VAL A 291 -4.27 -31.79 0.59
C VAL A 291 -4.05 -32.93 1.57
N TYR A 292 -4.32 -32.72 2.86
CA TYR A 292 -4.18 -33.77 3.87
C TYR A 292 -5.07 -34.99 3.56
N SER A 293 -6.27 -34.78 3.03
CA SER A 293 -7.16 -35.89 2.65
C SER A 293 -6.53 -36.84 1.61
N LEU A 294 -5.58 -36.36 0.81
CA LEU A 294 -4.84 -37.18 -0.16
C LEU A 294 -3.66 -37.96 0.46
N TYR A 295 -3.19 -37.55 1.64
CA TYR A 295 -2.15 -38.26 2.41
C TYR A 295 -2.73 -39.28 3.40
N ALA A 296 -4.02 -39.17 3.72
CA ALA A 296 -4.70 -40.03 4.68
C ALA A 296 -5.33 -41.29 4.06
N THR A 297 -5.28 -41.40 2.73
CA THR A 297 -5.52 -42.64 1.96
C THR A 297 -4.25 -43.43 1.81
#